data_AF-A0A1P8KL85-F1
#
_entry.id   AF-A0A1P8KL85-F1
#
_cell.length_a   1.000
_cell.length_b   1.000
_cell.length_c   1.000
_cell.angle_alpha   90.00
_cell.angle_beta   90.00
_cell.angle_gamma   90.00
#
_symmetry.space_group_name_H-M   'P 1'
#
loop_
_entity.id
_entity.type
_entity.pdbx_description
1 polymer ?
#
loop_
_entity_poly.entity_id
_entity_poly.type
_entity_poly.pdbx_seq_one_letter_code
_entity_poly.pdbx_strand_id
1 'polypeptide(L)'
;MDINKYFNKLAIINNLAKYDTYYQVSLGILVNTTNTKELDFNIKLEYALGSIYEMLKELNEDIDNIFEIELQKQAAMDALQYFANENINAVKNKELDIEDTLNMINDNLFFNQITLDICNENIPNQIKKYEEMISDEVSESIIISLKSLESK
;
A
#
# COMPACT_ATOMS: atom_id res chain seq x y z
N MET A 1 9.35 -17.81 3.22
CA MET A 1 9.19 -16.77 2.17
C MET A 1 10.48 -16.65 1.37
N ASP A 2 10.42 -16.58 0.04
CA ASP A 2 11.59 -16.22 -0.78
C ASP A 2 11.59 -14.71 -1.02
N ILE A 3 12.31 -13.96 -0.18
CA ILE A 3 12.37 -12.49 -0.24
C ILE A 3 12.94 -11.99 -1.58
N ASN A 4 13.81 -12.76 -2.23
CA ASN A 4 14.41 -12.35 -3.51
C ASN A 4 13.39 -12.38 -4.66
N LYS A 5 12.34 -13.21 -4.54
CA LYS A 5 11.24 -13.23 -5.50
C LYS A 5 10.46 -11.92 -5.49
N TYR A 6 10.22 -11.37 -4.30
CA TYR A 6 9.37 -10.19 -4.10
C TYR A 6 10.15 -8.86 -4.08
N PHE A 7 11.48 -8.92 -3.92
CA PHE A 7 12.34 -7.74 -3.84
C PHE A 7 13.50 -7.74 -4.84
N ASN A 8 13.44 -8.49 -5.94
CA ASN A 8 14.27 -8.16 -7.09
C ASN A 8 13.81 -6.82 -7.70
N LYS A 9 14.67 -6.15 -8.48
CA LYS A 9 14.39 -4.81 -9.04
C LYS A 9 13.01 -4.69 -9.70
N LEU A 10 12.66 -5.64 -10.56
CA LEU A 10 11.36 -5.63 -11.25
C LEU A 10 10.20 -5.80 -10.27
N ALA A 11 10.34 -6.69 -9.29
CA ALA A 11 9.35 -6.89 -8.24
C ALA A 11 9.21 -5.65 -7.34
N ILE A 12 10.32 -5.01 -6.95
CA ILE A 12 10.31 -3.74 -6.19
C ILE A 12 9.49 -2.69 -6.93
N ILE A 13 9.79 -2.44 -8.20
CA ILE A 13 9.11 -1.44 -9.02
C ILE A 13 7.61 -1.76 -9.11
N ASN A 14 7.25 -2.99 -9.46
CA ASN A 14 5.86 -3.37 -9.63
C ASN A 14 5.07 -3.31 -8.31
N ASN A 15 5.65 -3.83 -7.23
CA ASN A 15 4.99 -3.88 -5.92
C ASN A 15 4.79 -2.47 -5.37
N LEU A 16 5.79 -1.59 -5.50
CA LEU A 16 5.66 -0.19 -5.11
C LEU A 16 4.64 0.56 -5.96
N ALA A 17 4.64 0.36 -7.28
CA ALA A 17 3.70 1.01 -8.18
C ALA A 17 2.24 0.63 -7.85
N LYS A 18 1.99 -0.65 -7.61
CA LYS A 18 0.68 -1.15 -7.20
C LYS A 18 0.28 -0.62 -5.83
N TYR A 19 1.16 -0.75 -4.84
CA TYR A 19 0.94 -0.28 -3.49
C TYR A 19 0.62 1.23 -3.45
N ASP A 20 1.43 2.07 -4.11
CA ASP A 20 1.21 3.51 -4.20
C ASP A 20 -0.12 3.84 -4.88
N THR A 21 -0.49 3.11 -5.95
CA THR A 21 -1.78 3.28 -6.61
C THR A 21 -2.94 2.94 -5.67
N TYR A 22 -2.89 1.78 -5.00
CA TYR A 22 -3.93 1.36 -4.06
C TYR A 22 -4.05 2.33 -2.89
N TYR A 23 -2.93 2.81 -2.36
CA TYR A 23 -2.90 3.82 -1.30
C TYR A 23 -3.59 5.12 -1.73
N GLN A 24 -3.22 5.66 -2.90
CA GLN A 24 -3.79 6.91 -3.42
C GLN A 24 -5.29 6.77 -3.72
N VAL A 25 -5.71 5.67 -4.33
CA VAL A 25 -7.14 5.41 -4.59
C VAL A 25 -7.90 5.25 -3.27
N SER A 26 -7.32 4.58 -2.27
CA SER A 26 -7.91 4.45 -0.94
C SER A 26 -8.14 5.81 -0.27
N LEU A 27 -7.15 6.70 -0.31
CA LEU A 27 -7.31 8.07 0.17
C LEU A 27 -8.40 8.83 -0.62
N GLY A 28 -8.47 8.63 -1.93
CA GLY A 28 -9.53 9.20 -2.76
C GLY A 28 -10.93 8.75 -2.34
N ILE A 29 -11.10 7.45 -2.06
CA ILE A 29 -12.35 6.88 -1.53
C ILE A 29 -12.68 7.54 -0.18
N LEU A 30 -11.74 7.54 0.76
CA LEU A 30 -11.93 8.07 2.12
C LEU A 30 -12.32 9.57 2.11
N VAL A 31 -11.60 10.38 1.33
CA VAL A 31 -11.87 11.81 1.16
C VAL A 31 -13.27 12.03 0.60
N ASN A 32 -13.64 11.27 -0.43
CA ASN A 32 -14.94 11.39 -1.10
C ASN A 32 -16.10 10.94 -0.20
N THR A 33 -15.96 9.85 0.56
CA THR A 33 -17.03 9.33 1.43
C THR A 33 -17.26 10.21 2.66
N THR A 34 -16.21 10.84 3.18
CA THR A 34 -16.26 11.66 4.40
C THR A 34 -16.46 13.15 4.14
N ASN A 35 -16.41 13.60 2.88
CA ASN A 35 -16.38 15.01 2.47
C ASN A 35 -15.27 15.83 3.16
N THR A 36 -14.19 15.17 3.56
CA THR A 36 -13.00 15.83 4.11
C THR A 36 -12.24 16.51 2.96
N LYS A 37 -11.51 17.60 3.22
CA LYS A 37 -10.70 18.27 2.19
C LYS A 37 -9.23 18.21 2.55
N GLU A 38 -8.42 18.12 1.49
CA GLU A 38 -6.95 18.28 1.49
C GLU A 38 -6.19 17.26 2.35
N LEU A 39 -5.70 16.20 1.70
CA LEU A 39 -4.70 15.28 2.25
C LEU A 39 -3.49 15.26 1.32
N ASP A 40 -2.32 14.95 1.88
CA ASP A 40 -1.16 14.59 1.06
C ASP A 40 -1.30 13.15 0.59
N PHE A 41 -1.34 12.97 -0.72
CA PHE A 41 -1.46 11.64 -1.34
C PHE A 41 -0.10 10.95 -1.51
N ASN A 42 1.01 11.65 -1.21
CA ASN A 42 2.35 11.10 -1.40
C ASN A 42 2.73 10.17 -0.24
N ILE A 43 3.17 8.96 -0.59
CA ILE A 43 3.80 8.04 0.35
C ILE A 43 5.32 8.03 0.16
N LYS A 44 6.05 8.01 1.29
CA LYS A 44 7.51 7.85 1.28
C LYS A 44 7.87 6.42 0.87
N LEU A 45 8.92 6.28 0.06
CA LEU A 45 9.41 5.00 -0.43
C LEU A 45 9.66 4.01 0.72
N GLU A 46 10.31 4.46 1.79
CA GLU A 46 10.71 3.63 2.92
C GLU A 46 9.50 3.08 3.68
N TYR A 47 8.42 3.86 3.77
CA TYR A 47 7.18 3.41 4.41
C TYR A 47 6.47 2.37 3.55
N ALA A 48 6.35 2.61 2.24
CA ALA A 48 5.77 1.63 1.33
C ALA A 48 6.56 0.31 1.33
N LEU A 49 7.89 0.36 1.26
CA LEU A 49 8.74 -0.83 1.33
C LEU A 49 8.59 -1.57 2.67
N GLY A 50 8.54 -0.83 3.78
CA GLY A 50 8.33 -1.39 5.12
C GLY A 50 7.00 -2.13 5.24
N SER A 51 5.91 -1.51 4.80
CA SER A 51 4.57 -2.12 4.81
C SER A 51 4.52 -3.39 3.96
N ILE A 52 5.07 -3.36 2.73
CA ILE A 52 5.11 -4.53 1.86
C ILE A 52 5.93 -5.67 2.49
N TYR A 53 7.05 -5.35 3.13
CA TYR A 53 7.91 -6.32 3.78
C TYR A 53 7.23 -6.99 5.00
N GLU A 54 6.62 -6.20 5.89
CA GLU A 54 5.93 -6.77 7.05
C GLU A 54 4.71 -7.59 6.64
N MET A 55 3.91 -7.10 5.68
CA MET A 55 2.82 -7.88 5.09
C MET A 55 3.33 -9.24 4.59
N LEU A 56 4.39 -9.25 3.78
CA LEU A 56 4.96 -10.48 3.23
C LEU A 56 5.47 -11.45 4.30
N LYS A 57 5.99 -10.95 5.43
CA LYS A 57 6.43 -11.78 6.56
C LYS A 57 5.29 -12.46 7.31
N GLU A 58 4.11 -11.84 7.34
CA GLU A 58 2.93 -12.41 8.00
C GLU A 58 2.26 -13.51 7.17
N LEU A 59 2.52 -13.54 5.85
CA LEU A 59 1.96 -14.54 4.94
C LEU A 59 2.79 -15.83 4.96
N ASN A 60 2.18 -16.94 5.40
CA ASN A 60 2.88 -18.20 5.62
C ASN A 60 2.64 -19.27 4.54
N GLU A 61 1.50 -19.29 3.86
CA GLU A 61 1.15 -20.27 2.80
C GLU A 61 0.32 -19.59 1.68
N ASP A 62 0.48 -20.05 0.43
CA ASP A 62 -0.22 -19.53 -0.78
C ASP A 62 -0.07 -18.03 -1.12
N ILE A 63 1.04 -17.40 -0.68
CA ILE A 63 1.35 -15.98 -0.93
C ILE A 63 1.07 -15.59 -2.39
N ASP A 64 1.52 -16.38 -3.36
CA ASP A 64 1.34 -16.06 -4.78
C ASP A 64 -0.13 -15.88 -5.21
N ASN A 65 -1.06 -16.61 -4.58
CA ASN A 65 -2.49 -16.56 -4.91
C ASN A 65 -3.21 -15.40 -4.22
N ILE A 66 -2.69 -14.95 -3.07
CA ILE A 66 -3.35 -13.93 -2.23
C ILE A 66 -2.62 -12.59 -2.25
N PHE A 67 -1.39 -12.53 -2.77
CA PHE A 67 -0.50 -11.38 -2.68
C PHE A 67 -1.17 -10.08 -3.13
N GLU A 68 -1.87 -10.11 -4.27
CA GLU A 68 -2.51 -8.90 -4.80
C GLU A 68 -3.61 -8.37 -3.86
N ILE A 69 -4.43 -9.28 -3.31
CA ILE A 69 -5.50 -8.92 -2.39
C ILE A 69 -4.92 -8.39 -1.09
N GLU A 70 -3.89 -9.05 -0.55
CA GLU A 70 -3.25 -8.59 0.67
C GLU A 70 -2.52 -7.25 0.45
N LEU A 71 -1.92 -7.02 -0.72
CA LEU A 71 -1.31 -5.74 -1.06
C LEU A 71 -2.34 -4.61 -1.13
N GLN A 72 -3.52 -4.88 -1.67
CA GLN A 72 -4.64 -3.94 -1.67
C GLN A 72 -5.10 -3.62 -0.24
N LYS A 73 -5.30 -4.65 0.59
CA LYS A 73 -5.70 -4.47 2.00
C LYS A 73 -4.66 -3.68 2.78
N GLN A 74 -3.39 -4.03 2.66
CA GLN A 74 -2.30 -3.36 3.36
C GLN A 74 -2.25 -1.87 2.99
N ALA A 75 -2.28 -1.55 1.69
CA ALA A 75 -2.27 -0.17 1.22
C ALA A 75 -3.51 0.62 1.69
N ALA A 76 -4.69 -0.01 1.68
CA ALA A 76 -5.92 0.61 2.18
C ALA A 76 -5.91 0.82 3.70
N MET A 77 -5.35 -0.13 4.45
CA MET A 77 -5.20 -0.03 5.90
C MET A 77 -4.27 1.12 6.28
N ASP A 78 -3.12 1.23 5.59
CA ASP A 78 -2.16 2.30 5.82
C ASP A 78 -2.75 3.67 5.41
N ALA A 79 -3.52 3.73 4.34
CA ALA A 79 -4.27 4.93 3.94
C ALA A 79 -5.34 5.32 4.98
N LEU A 80 -6.10 4.35 5.51
CA LEU A 80 -7.09 4.59 6.56
C LEU A 80 -6.41 5.09 7.85
N GLN A 81 -5.27 4.51 8.22
CA GLN A 81 -4.51 4.92 9.38
C GLN A 81 -3.98 6.34 9.23
N TYR A 82 -3.44 6.69 8.06
CA TYR A 82 -3.01 8.05 7.75
C TYR A 82 -4.20 9.02 7.80
N PHE A 83 -5.30 8.70 7.12
CA PHE A 83 -6.54 9.49 7.13
C PHE A 83 -7.06 9.75 8.55
N ALA A 84 -7.11 8.71 9.39
CA ALA A 84 -7.57 8.81 10.77
C ALA A 84 -6.64 9.69 11.61
N ASN A 85 -5.33 9.66 11.36
CA ASN A 85 -4.36 10.50 12.06
C ASN A 85 -4.50 11.98 11.70
N GLU A 86 -4.67 12.30 10.41
CA GLU A 86 -4.91 13.68 9.96
C GLU A 86 -6.25 14.22 10.47
N ASN A 87 -7.21 13.34 10.74
CA ASN A 87 -8.55 13.69 11.23
C ASN A 87 -8.80 13.26 12.68
N ILE A 88 -7.74 13.15 13.49
CA ILE A 88 -7.80 12.48 14.80
C ILE A 88 -8.85 13.06 15.76
N ASN A 89 -9.13 14.36 15.68
CA ASN A 89 -10.14 15.01 16.52
C ASN A 89 -11.55 14.58 16.12
N ALA A 90 -11.85 14.54 14.82
CA ALA A 90 -13.15 14.10 14.32
C ALA A 90 -13.39 12.61 14.61
N VAL A 91 -12.35 11.77 14.50
CA VAL A 91 -12.41 10.35 14.90
C VAL A 91 -12.67 10.22 16.40
N LYS A 92 -11.90 10.93 17.26
CA LYS A 92 -12.09 10.89 18.73
C LYS A 92 -13.47 11.37 19.17
N ASN A 93 -14.01 12.37 18.47
CA ASN A 93 -15.34 12.92 18.74
C ASN A 93 -16.47 12.08 18.13
N LYS A 94 -16.15 10.99 17.42
CA LYS A 94 -17.11 10.14 16.68
C LYS A 94 -17.89 10.89 15.60
N GLU A 95 -17.30 11.95 15.06
CA GLU A 95 -17.80 12.69 13.89
C GLU A 95 -17.42 11.98 12.59
N LEU A 96 -16.31 11.23 12.61
CA LEU A 96 -15.91 10.30 11.55
C LEU A 96 -15.85 8.90 12.13
N ASP A 97 -16.66 8.01 11.57
CA ASP A 97 -16.60 6.58 11.87
C ASP A 97 -15.69 5.87 10.87
N ILE A 98 -14.66 5.21 11.40
CA ILE A 98 -13.68 4.45 10.62
C ILE A 98 -13.89 2.94 10.74
N GLU A 99 -14.75 2.47 11.65
CA GLU A 99 -14.94 1.05 11.95
C GLU A 99 -15.55 0.31 10.76
N ASP A 100 -16.58 0.90 10.13
CA ASP A 100 -17.17 0.35 8.91
C ASP A 100 -16.14 0.20 7.78
N THR A 101 -15.27 1.20 7.63
CA THR A 101 -14.24 1.16 6.58
C THR A 101 -13.18 0.11 6.88
N LEU A 102 -12.76 -0.01 8.15
CA LEU A 102 -11.85 -1.05 8.61
C LEU A 102 -12.40 -2.44 8.30
N ASN A 103 -13.68 -2.68 8.60
CA ASN A 103 -14.34 -3.95 8.32
C ASN A 103 -14.41 -4.22 6.82
N MET A 104 -14.76 -3.22 6.00
CA MET A 104 -14.76 -3.36 4.54
C MET A 104 -13.38 -3.74 3.97
N ILE A 105 -12.28 -3.20 4.53
CA ILE A 105 -10.92 -3.56 4.10
C ILE A 105 -10.63 -5.01 4.47
N ASN A 106 -10.88 -5.40 5.73
CA ASN A 106 -10.62 -6.77 6.21
C ASN A 106 -11.43 -7.82 5.43
N ASP A 107 -12.69 -7.51 5.10
CA ASP A 107 -13.59 -8.39 4.37
C ASP A 107 -13.37 -8.38 2.83
N ASN A 108 -12.37 -7.64 2.34
CA ASN A 108 -12.07 -7.47 0.91
C ASN A 108 -13.26 -6.88 0.10
N LEU A 109 -13.99 -5.95 0.70
CA LEU A 109 -15.13 -5.24 0.10
C LEU A 109 -14.86 -3.76 -0.17
N PHE A 110 -13.70 -3.25 0.27
CA PHE A 110 -13.33 -1.84 0.15
C PHE A 110 -13.11 -1.42 -1.31
N PHE A 111 -12.42 -2.25 -2.10
CA PHE A 111 -12.26 -2.03 -3.53
C PHE A 111 -13.38 -2.73 -4.30
N ASN A 112 -14.20 -1.94 -5.01
CA ASN A 112 -15.15 -2.46 -5.99
C ASN A 112 -14.54 -2.45 -7.40
N GLN A 113 -15.25 -3.04 -8.37
CA GLN A 113 -14.77 -3.13 -9.75
C GLN A 113 -14.37 -1.78 -10.35
N ILE A 114 -15.15 -0.71 -10.10
CA ILE A 114 -14.85 0.63 -10.64
C ILE A 114 -13.52 1.15 -10.08
N THR A 115 -13.32 1.02 -8.77
CA THR A 115 -12.06 1.46 -8.14
C THR A 115 -10.87 0.61 -8.58
N LEU A 116 -11.07 -0.69 -8.82
CA LEU A 116 -10.03 -1.57 -9.36
C LEU A 116 -9.68 -1.19 -10.81
N ASP A 117 -10.66 -0.83 -11.63
CA ASP A 117 -10.43 -0.36 -12.99
C ASP A 117 -9.59 0.92 -12.98
N ILE A 118 -9.91 1.87 -12.09
CA ILE A 118 -9.11 3.09 -11.88
C ILE A 118 -7.68 2.73 -11.46
N CYS A 119 -7.49 1.78 -10.54
CA CYS A 119 -6.15 1.33 -10.15
C CYS A 119 -5.38 0.78 -11.37
N ASN A 120 -6.00 -0.10 -12.15
CA ASN A 120 -5.40 -0.73 -13.31
C ASN A 120 -5.00 0.28 -14.40
N GLU A 121 -5.77 1.35 -14.59
CA GLU A 121 -5.44 2.43 -15.51
C GLU A 121 -4.24 3.27 -15.05
N ASN A 122 -4.02 3.39 -13.73
CA ASN A 122 -2.98 4.24 -13.15
C ASN A 122 -1.66 3.50 -12.86
N ILE A 123 -1.70 2.19 -12.61
CA ILE A 123 -0.51 1.37 -12.34
C ILE A 123 0.60 1.57 -13.39
N PRO A 124 0.33 1.59 -14.72
CA PRO A 124 1.39 1.79 -15.72
C PRO A 124 2.13 3.13 -15.58
N ASN A 125 1.44 4.18 -15.11
CA ASN A 125 2.10 5.47 -14.86
C ASN A 125 2.93 5.43 -13.58
N GLN A 126 2.46 4.75 -12.52
CA GLN A 126 3.26 4.56 -11.31
C GLN A 126 4.47 3.65 -11.55
N ILE A 127 4.36 2.64 -12.43
CA ILE A 127 5.50 1.82 -12.85
C ILE A 127 6.59 2.72 -13.43
N LYS A 128 6.27 3.62 -14.36
CA LYS A 128 7.25 4.56 -14.94
C LYS A 128 7.93 5.44 -13.88
N LYS A 129 7.15 5.98 -12.93
CA LYS A 129 7.69 6.76 -11.80
C LYS A 129 8.74 5.95 -11.03
N TYR A 130 8.44 4.70 -10.70
CA TYR A 130 9.37 3.85 -9.95
C TYR A 130 10.52 3.30 -10.80
N GLU A 131 10.35 3.13 -12.11
CA GLU A 131 11.45 2.82 -13.03
C GLU A 131 12.51 3.94 -13.08
N GLU A 132 12.08 5.20 -13.01
CA GLU A 132 12.98 6.36 -12.95
C GLU A 132 13.68 6.49 -11.59
N MET A 133 13.01 6.08 -10.51
CA MET A 133 13.50 6.23 -9.14
C MET A 133 14.37 5.05 -8.67
N ILE A 134 14.08 3.82 -9.10
CA ILE A 134 14.74 2.60 -8.63
C ILE A 134 15.84 2.20 -9.63
N SER A 135 17.04 2.75 -9.41
CA SER A 135 18.26 2.31 -10.11
C SER A 135 18.71 0.92 -9.64
N ASP A 136 19.70 0.34 -10.32
CA ASP A 136 20.31 -0.93 -9.88
C ASP A 136 20.92 -0.79 -8.47
N GLU A 137 21.63 0.31 -8.23
CA GLU A 137 22.23 0.63 -6.93
C GLU A 137 21.19 0.74 -5.81
N VAL A 138 20.05 1.38 -6.09
CA VAL A 138 18.93 1.49 -5.13
C VAL A 138 18.33 0.12 -4.86
N SER A 139 18.07 -0.67 -5.90
CA SER A 139 17.54 -2.03 -5.75
C SER A 139 18.47 -2.92 -4.92
N GLU A 140 19.78 -2.85 -5.15
CA GLU A 140 20.77 -3.61 -4.38
C GLU A 140 20.79 -3.16 -2.91
N SER A 141 20.74 -1.85 -2.67
CA SER A 141 20.70 -1.30 -1.31
C SER A 141 19.46 -1.76 -0.53
N ILE A 142 18.30 -1.81 -1.19
CA ILE A 142 17.05 -2.34 -0.60
C ILE A 142 17.24 -3.81 -0.21
N ILE A 143 17.73 -4.66 -1.13
CA ILE A 143 17.94 -6.09 -0.86
C ILE A 143 18.93 -6.30 0.30
N ILE A 144 20.03 -5.54 0.34
CA ILE A 144 21.02 -5.63 1.42
C ILE A 144 20.38 -5.26 2.76
N SER A 145 19.59 -4.18 2.77
CA SER A 145 18.89 -3.72 3.98
C SER A 145 17.92 -4.79 4.48
N LEU A 146 17.13 -5.40 3.59
CA LEU A 146 16.19 -6.46 3.95
C LEU A 146 16.89 -7.71 4.51
N LYS A 147 17.96 -8.17 3.87
CA LYS A 147 18.76 -9.32 4.37
C LYS A 147 19.35 -9.05 5.75
N SER A 148 19.73 -7.80 6.03
CA SER A 148 20.23 -7.41 7.34
C SER A 148 19.17 -7.46 8.44
N LEU A 149 17.89 -7.32 8.10
CA LEU A 149 16.76 -7.45 9.03
C LEU A 149 16.46 -8.92 9.34
N GLU A 150 16.59 -9.82 8.36
CA GLU A 150 16.38 -11.27 8.57
C GLU A 150 17.51 -11.95 9.37
N SER A 151 18.70 -11.33 9.40
CA SER A 151 19.88 -11.87 10.08
C SER A 151 19.95 -11.54 11.58
N LYS A 152 18.88 -10.95 12.15
CA LYS A 152 18.75 -10.58 13.57
C LYS A 152 17.72 -11.46 14.27
#